data_AF-A0A820IY49-F1
#
_entry.id   AF-A0A820IY49-F1
#
_cell.length_a   1.000
_cell.length_b   1.000
_cell.length_c   1.000
_cell.angle_alpha   90.00
_cell.angle_beta   90.00
_cell.angle_gamma   90.00
#
_symmetry.space_group_name_H-M   'P 1'
#
loop_
_entity.id
_entity.type
_entity.pdbx_description
1 polymer ?
#
loop_
_entity_poly.entity_id
_entity_poly.type
_entity_poly.pdbx_seq_one_letter_code
_entity_poly.pdbx_strand_id
1 'polypeptide(L)' 'GSKDDVHDWLEKLDQRFKMVKWSDEQKLQYISIHLQDDAQRWWTQASSVIKTWSSFTEAVKH' A
#
# COMPACT_ATOMS: atom_id res chain seq x y z
N GLY A 1 13.62 7.33 -5.96
CA GLY A 1 12.24 7.81 -5.97
C GLY A 1 12.11 8.84 -4.89
N SER A 2 11.59 10.02 -5.21
CA SER A 2 11.29 11.07 -4.23
C SER A 2 10.12 10.64 -3.34
N LYS A 3 9.99 11.28 -2.17
CA LYS A 3 8.76 11.17 -1.34
C LYS A 3 7.51 11.60 -2.11
N ASP A 4 7.69 12.48 -3.10
CA ASP A 4 6.62 12.92 -4.00
C ASP A 4 6.10 11.76 -4.87
N ASP A 5 7.00 10.89 -5.35
CA ASP A 5 6.64 9.73 -6.18
C ASP A 5 5.76 8.74 -5.40
N VAL A 6 6.01 8.61 -4.09
CA VAL A 6 5.26 7.72 -3.20
C VAL A 6 3.88 8.28 -2.91
N HIS A 7 3.76 9.60 -2.71
CA HIS A 7 2.46 10.24 -2.46
C HIS A 7 1.54 10.13 -3.69
N ASP A 8 2.06 10.46 -4.86
CA ASP A 8 1.33 10.36 -6.13
C ASP A 8 0.92 8.92 -6.45
N TRP A 9 1.79 7.96 -6.14
CA TRP A 9 1.50 6.54 -6.30
C TRP A 9 0.35 6.08 -5.40
N LEU A 10 0.38 6.45 -4.12
CA LEU A 10 -0.69 6.14 -3.17
C LEU A 10 -2.02 6.78 -3.56
N GLU A 11 -2.01 8.03 -4.02
CA GLU A 11 -3.23 8.72 -4.45
C GLU A 11 -3.87 8.02 -5.65
N LYS A 12 -3.08 7.66 -6.66
CA LYS A 12 -3.57 6.93 -7.85
C LYS A 12 -4.16 5.58 -7.48
N LEU A 13 -3.56 4.86 -6.53
CA LEU A 13 -4.09 3.59 -6.04
C LEU A 13 -5.40 3.78 -5.29
N ASP A 14 -5.48 4.78 -4.40
CA ASP A 14 -6.68 5.07 -3.63
C ASP A 14 -7.87 5.41 -4.52
N GLN A 15 -7.66 6.20 -5.58
CA GLN A 15 -8.67 6.51 -6.59
C GLN A 15 -9.18 5.23 -7.29
N ARG A 16 -8.27 4.34 -7.70
CA ARG A 16 -8.65 3.05 -8.32
C ARG A 16 -9.47 2.21 -7.35
N PHE A 17 -8.99 2.03 -6.12
CA PHE A 17 -9.67 1.20 -5.14
C PHE A 17 -11.06 1.74 -4.78
N LYS A 18 -11.24 3.07 -4.74
CA LYS A 18 -12.54 3.71 -4.58
C LYS A 18 -13.48 3.43 -5.75
N MET A 19 -12.99 3.50 -6.98
CA MET A 19 -13.79 3.24 -8.19
C MET A 19 -14.33 1.81 -8.21
N VAL A 20 -13.52 0.83 -7.81
CA VAL A 20 -13.89 -0.60 -7.81
C VAL A 20 -14.45 -1.07 -6.45
N LYS A 21 -14.59 -0.16 -5.47
CA LYS A 21 -15.08 -0.41 -4.10
C LYS A 21 -14.38 -1.58 -3.40
N TRP A 22 -13.05 -1.62 -3.48
CA TRP A 22 -12.28 -2.68 -2.84
C TRP A 22 -12.31 -2.60 -1.31
N SER A 23 -12.38 -3.76 -0.68
CA SER A 23 -12.15 -3.90 0.76
C SER A 23 -10.68 -3.69 1.09
N ASP A 24 -10.36 -3.40 2.35
CA ASP A 24 -8.97 -3.23 2.76
C ASP A 24 -8.13 -4.50 2.54
N GLU A 25 -8.70 -5.68 2.75
CA GLU A 25 -8.05 -6.95 2.44
C GLU A 25 -7.65 -7.05 0.96
N GLN A 26 -8.57 -6.70 0.04
CA GLN A 26 -8.29 -6.70 -1.40
C GLN A 26 -7.18 -5.71 -1.78
N LYS A 27 -7.19 -4.52 -1.19
CA LYS A 27 -6.14 -3.50 -1.40
C LYS A 27 -4.78 -4.00 -0.94
N LEU A 28 -4.71 -4.52 0.29
CA LEU A 28 -3.45 -5.01 0.87
C LEU A 28 -2.93 -6.24 0.12
N GLN A 29 -3.81 -7.14 -0.33
CA GLN A 29 -3.43 -8.27 -1.16
C GLN A 29 -2.86 -7.80 -2.51
N TYR A 30 -3.51 -6.84 -3.16
CA TYR A 30 -3.02 -6.27 -4.40
C TYR A 30 -1.62 -5.66 -4.24
N ILE A 31 -1.42 -4.86 -3.18
CA ILE A 31 -0.09 -4.32 -2.88
C ILE A 31 0.92 -5.44 -2.68
N SER A 32 0.60 -6.46 -1.88
CA SER A 32 1.53 -7.54 -1.58
C SER A 32 2.09 -8.25 -2.82
N ILE A 33 1.30 -8.29 -3.91
CA ILE A 33 1.67 -8.89 -5.19
C ILE A 33 2.51 -7.93 -6.05
N HIS A 34 2.33 -6.62 -5.89
CA HIS A 34 3.00 -5.59 -6.70
C HIS A 34 4.28 -5.04 -6.06
N LEU A 35 4.51 -5.27 -4.77
CA LEU A 35 5.75 -4.89 -4.12
C LEU A 35 6.91 -5.78 -4.59
N GLN A 36 8.05 -5.16 -4.83
CA GLN A 36 9.28 -5.83 -5.26
C GLN A 36 10.44 -5.44 -4.34
N ASP A 37 11.48 -6.25 -4.35
CA ASP A 37 12.76 -6.01 -3.68
C ASP A 37 12.60 -5.59 -2.20
N ASP A 38 13.17 -4.44 -1.83
CA ASP A 38 13.18 -3.96 -0.45
C ASP A 38 11.78 -3.62 0.07
N ALA A 39 10.87 -3.19 -0.81
CA ALA A 39 9.49 -2.91 -0.42
C ALA A 39 8.74 -4.21 -0.08
N GLN A 40 9.01 -5.29 -0.80
CA GLN A 40 8.46 -6.62 -0.47
C GLN A 40 9.00 -7.12 0.88
N ARG A 41 10.31 -6.97 1.12
CA ARG A 41 10.95 -7.37 2.38
C ARG A 41 10.40 -6.60 3.58
N TRP A 42 10.16 -5.31 3.43
CA TRP A 42 9.50 -4.48 4.44
C TRP A 42 8.07 -4.97 4.69
N TRP A 43 7.30 -5.22 3.63
CA TRP A 43 5.92 -5.67 3.75
C TRP A 43 5.79 -7.03 4.45
N THR A 44 6.69 -7.98 4.19
CA THR A 44 6.69 -9.27 4.91
C THR A 44 6.81 -9.08 6.42
N GLN A 45 7.55 -8.08 6.89
CA GLN A 45 7.68 -7.78 8.32
C GLN A 45 6.45 -7.02 8.85
N ALA A 46 5.98 -6.02 8.10
CA ALA A 46 4.93 -5.11 8.55
C ALA A 46 3.50 -5.67 8.40
N SER A 47 3.25 -6.61 7.48
CA SER A 47 1.93 -7.18 7.16
C SER A 47 1.26 -7.92 8.32
N SER A 48 2.04 -8.34 9.33
CA SER A 48 1.50 -8.91 10.56
C SER A 48 0.71 -7.89 11.38
N VAL A 49 1.09 -6.61 11.33
CA VAL A 49 0.50 -5.51 12.10
C VAL A 49 -0.43 -4.64 11.24
N ILE A 50 -0.10 -4.44 9.97
CA ILE A 50 -0.89 -3.62 9.05
C ILE A 50 -2.08 -4.41 8.53
N LYS A 51 -3.29 -4.08 9.01
CA LYS A 51 -4.55 -4.75 8.63
C LYS A 51 -5.54 -3.87 7.85
N THR A 52 -5.26 -2.58 7.75
CA THR A 52 -6.12 -1.62 7.05
C THR A 52 -5.32 -0.87 5.99
N TRP A 53 -6.04 -0.33 5.00
CA TRP A 53 -5.43 0.52 3.99
C TRP A 53 -4.85 1.79 4.61
N SER A 54 -5.55 2.37 5.59
CA SER A 54 -5.07 3.57 6.31
C SER A 54 -3.70 3.32 6.95
N SER A 55 -3.59 2.24 7.75
CA SER A 55 -2.34 1.89 8.42
C SER A 55 -1.21 1.60 7.45
N PHE A 56 -1.51 1.04 6.27
CA PHE A 56 -0.52 0.88 5.20
C PHE A 56 -0.01 2.23 4.70
N THR A 57 -0.92 3.14 4.35
CA THR A 57 -0.53 4.45 3.81
C THR A 57 0.24 5.30 4.81
N GLU A 58 -0.06 5.19 6.10
CA GLU A 58 0.71 5.85 7.17
C GLU A 58 2.12 5.26 7.27
N ALA A 59 2.25 3.93 7.26
CA ALA A 59 3.54 3.26 7.39
C ALA A 59 4.47 3.47 6.18
N VAL A 60 3.92 3.70 4.99
CA VAL A 60 4.70 4.00 3.77
C VAL A 60 5.18 5.45 3.70
N LYS A 61 4.51 6.38 4.40
CA LYS A 61 4.86 7.81 4.41
C LYS A 61 5.98 8.15 5.42
N HIS A 62 6.25 7.25 6.38
CA HIS A 62 7.25 7.39 7.43
C HIS A 62 8.56 6.66 7.10
#